data_AF-A0AAW9U2U3-F1
#
_entry.id   AF-A0AAW9U2U3-F1
#
_cell.length_a   1.000
_cell.length_b   1.000
_cell.length_c   1.000
_cell.angle_alpha   90.00
_cell.angle_beta   90.00
_cell.angle_gamma   90.00
#
_symmetry.space_group_name_H-M   'P 1'
#
loop_
_entity.id
_entity.type
_entity.pdbx_description
1 polymer ?
#
loop_
_entity_poly.entity_id
_entity_poly.type
_entity_poly.pdbx_seq_one_letter_code
_entity_poly.pdbx_strand_id
1 'polypeptide(L)'
;YNEVKVPVINGYVADKANVPAKETVQQNLEDTVTYTKVGNIVPVDPNGNPIPNVPAVPYTNDPTDPTKVVPNEPVPSVPGMTPSVPTVTPTHPTVDTPVVYTTPTPVTPETPVTPQPDEPATPQAPATPQAETPAPVKTESAAPAKQKAKKLPQTGNENNSAAALGLAALGLTGLLAAGKKRRKED
;
A
#
# COMPACT_ATOMS: atom_id res chain seq x y z
N TYR A 1 -7.01 -8.49 -45.03
CA TYR A 1 -7.79 -9.16 -43.97
C TYR A 1 -8.00 -8.18 -42.82
N ASN A 2 -9.13 -8.24 -42.11
CA ASN A 2 -9.36 -7.39 -40.94
C ASN A 2 -8.53 -7.89 -39.74
N GLU A 3 -8.28 -7.01 -38.78
CA GLU A 3 -7.67 -7.37 -37.51
C GLU A 3 -8.56 -8.35 -36.73
N VAL A 4 -7.95 -9.37 -36.12
CA VAL A 4 -8.65 -10.35 -35.29
C VAL A 4 -8.20 -10.18 -33.85
N LYS A 5 -9.17 -9.95 -32.94
CA LYS A 5 -8.91 -9.88 -31.50
C LYS A 5 -8.66 -11.27 -30.94
N VAL A 6 -7.58 -11.41 -30.18
CA VAL A 6 -7.24 -12.65 -29.47
C VAL A 6 -8.13 -12.79 -28.22
N PRO A 7 -8.77 -13.94 -27.98
CA PRO A 7 -9.62 -14.13 -26.82
C PRO A 7 -8.80 -14.26 -25.53
N VAL A 8 -9.37 -13.81 -24.41
CA VAL A 8 -8.85 -14.09 -23.07
C VAL A 8 -9.17 -15.54 -22.72
N ILE A 9 -8.18 -16.29 -22.26
CA ILE A 9 -8.33 -17.67 -21.78
C ILE A 9 -7.92 -17.70 -20.30
N ASN A 10 -8.83 -18.10 -19.43
CA ASN A 10 -8.57 -18.13 -18.00
C ASN A 10 -7.41 -19.09 -17.66
N GLY A 11 -6.46 -18.61 -16.86
CA GLY A 11 -5.23 -19.31 -16.50
C GLY A 11 -4.09 -19.21 -17.52
N TYR A 12 -4.25 -18.45 -18.62
CA TYR A 12 -3.23 -18.30 -19.66
C TYR A 12 -3.13 -16.87 -20.17
N VAL A 13 -1.94 -16.46 -20.61
CA VAL A 13 -1.73 -15.21 -21.36
C VAL A 13 -1.23 -15.50 -22.77
N ALA A 14 -1.74 -14.76 -23.73
CA ALA A 14 -1.30 -14.77 -25.12
C ALA A 14 -0.01 -13.98 -25.31
N ASP A 15 0.74 -14.33 -26.36
CA ASP A 15 1.91 -13.57 -26.83
C ASP A 15 1.53 -12.26 -27.53
N LYS A 16 0.32 -12.18 -28.10
CA LYS A 16 -0.21 -10.98 -28.77
C LYS A 16 -1.71 -10.79 -28.49
N ALA A 17 -2.14 -9.53 -28.41
CA ALA A 17 -3.55 -9.19 -28.19
C ALA A 17 -4.39 -9.22 -29.49
N ASN A 18 -3.73 -9.05 -30.63
CA ASN A 18 -4.37 -8.90 -31.92
C ASN A 18 -3.50 -9.52 -33.01
N VAL A 19 -4.14 -10.13 -34.01
CA VAL A 19 -3.47 -10.50 -35.27
C VAL A 19 -3.68 -9.34 -36.25
N PRO A 20 -2.60 -8.64 -36.66
CA PRO A 20 -2.72 -7.41 -37.44
C PRO A 20 -3.31 -7.66 -38.83
N ALA A 21 -4.00 -6.66 -39.35
CA ALA A 21 -4.45 -6.65 -40.73
C ALA A 21 -3.23 -6.68 -41.69
N LYS A 22 -3.27 -7.57 -42.69
CA LYS A 22 -2.29 -7.61 -43.78
C LYS A 22 -2.93 -7.19 -45.10
N GLU A 23 -2.17 -6.46 -45.91
CA GLU A 23 -2.57 -6.01 -47.25
C GLU A 23 -2.92 -7.18 -48.19
N THR A 24 -3.71 -6.88 -49.21
CA THR A 24 -4.32 -7.88 -50.10
C THR A 24 -3.28 -8.45 -51.07
N VAL A 25 -2.59 -9.50 -50.64
CA VAL A 25 -1.95 -10.49 -51.53
C VAL A 25 -2.89 -11.67 -51.71
N GLN A 26 -3.00 -12.19 -52.94
CA GLN A 26 -3.82 -13.38 -53.26
C GLN A 26 -3.10 -14.66 -52.79
N GLN A 27 -2.90 -14.78 -51.48
CA GLN A 27 -2.28 -15.93 -50.81
C GLN A 27 -2.98 -16.20 -49.48
N ASN A 28 -2.90 -17.45 -49.02
CA ASN A 28 -3.29 -17.82 -47.67
C ASN A 28 -2.26 -17.24 -46.69
N LEU A 29 -2.75 -16.70 -45.56
CA LEU A 29 -1.92 -16.19 -44.48
C LEU A 29 -2.15 -17.04 -43.25
N GLU A 30 -1.07 -17.43 -42.59
CA GLU A 30 -1.09 -18.18 -41.34
C GLU A 30 -0.43 -17.33 -40.26
N ASP A 31 -1.09 -17.25 -39.11
CA ASP A 31 -0.64 -16.52 -37.93
C ASP A 31 -0.89 -17.41 -36.70
N THR A 32 0.16 -17.67 -35.93
CA THR A 32 0.06 -18.47 -34.70
C THR A 32 -0.01 -17.54 -33.49
N VAL A 33 -0.92 -17.84 -32.56
CA VAL A 33 -1.00 -17.23 -31.23
C VAL A 33 -0.63 -18.30 -30.22
N THR A 34 0.28 -17.97 -29.31
CA THR A 34 0.75 -18.90 -28.28
C THR A 34 0.23 -18.47 -26.92
N TYR A 35 -0.40 -19.39 -26.21
CA TYR A 35 -0.87 -19.18 -24.84
C TYR A 35 0.08 -19.84 -23.85
N THR A 36 0.52 -19.08 -22.85
CA THR A 36 1.39 -19.54 -21.76
C THR A 36 0.64 -19.47 -20.44
N LYS A 37 0.78 -20.51 -19.60
CA LYS A 37 0.11 -20.56 -18.30
C LYS A 37 0.55 -19.36 -17.44
N VAL A 38 -0.39 -18.77 -16.71
CA VAL A 38 -0.07 -17.71 -15.74
C VAL A 38 0.82 -18.26 -14.62
N GLY A 39 1.70 -17.39 -14.12
CA GLY A 39 2.47 -17.63 -12.91
C GLY A 39 1.59 -17.57 -11.66
N ASN A 40 2.23 -17.79 -10.52
CA ASN A 40 1.58 -17.88 -9.21
C ASN A 40 2.30 -17.01 -8.19
N ILE A 41 1.56 -16.52 -7.20
CA ILE A 41 2.10 -16.04 -5.94
C ILE A 41 2.42 -17.28 -5.09
N VAL A 42 3.71 -17.45 -4.76
CA VAL A 42 4.21 -18.62 -4.03
C VAL A 42 4.67 -18.19 -2.63
N PRO A 43 3.96 -18.58 -1.56
CA PRO A 43 4.40 -18.34 -0.19
C PRO A 43 5.65 -19.14 0.13
N VAL A 44 6.71 -18.44 0.55
CA VAL A 44 7.99 -19.04 0.91
C VAL A 44 8.44 -18.62 2.32
N ASP A 45 9.25 -19.46 2.95
CA ASP A 45 9.96 -19.15 4.19
C ASP A 45 11.10 -18.12 3.95
N PRO A 46 11.77 -17.63 5.00
CA PRO A 46 12.90 -16.71 4.85
C PRO A 46 14.10 -17.27 4.07
N ASN A 47 14.18 -18.59 3.90
CA ASN A 47 15.22 -19.26 3.12
C ASN A 47 14.81 -19.47 1.64
N GLY A 48 13.58 -19.10 1.26
CA GLY A 48 13.03 -19.27 -0.08
C GLY A 48 12.36 -20.62 -0.35
N ASN A 49 12.17 -21.47 0.66
CA ASN A 49 11.47 -22.74 0.49
C ASN A 49 9.94 -22.53 0.55
N PRO A 50 9.15 -23.21 -0.29
CA PRO A 50 7.69 -23.17 -0.20
C PRO A 50 7.19 -23.60 1.18
N ILE A 51 6.24 -22.85 1.74
CA ILE A 51 5.65 -23.17 3.05
C ILE A 51 4.74 -24.40 2.89
N PRO A 52 4.91 -25.47 3.68
CA PRO A 52 4.11 -26.68 3.56
C PRO A 52 2.61 -26.43 3.74
N ASN A 53 1.79 -27.13 2.95
CA ASN A 53 0.32 -27.06 2.99
C ASN A 53 -0.27 -25.67 2.68
N VAL A 54 0.53 -24.72 2.22
CA VAL A 54 0.04 -23.43 1.70
C VAL A 54 0.03 -23.51 0.17
N PRO A 55 -1.13 -23.47 -0.48
CA PRO A 55 -1.20 -23.51 -1.93
C PRO A 55 -0.63 -22.23 -2.55
N ALA A 56 0.04 -22.36 -3.69
CA ALA A 56 0.33 -21.23 -4.56
C ALA A 56 -0.97 -20.71 -5.18
N VAL A 57 -1.09 -19.39 -5.32
CA VAL A 57 -2.27 -18.73 -5.88
C VAL A 57 -1.94 -18.25 -7.30
N PRO A 58 -2.64 -18.70 -8.35
CA PRO A 58 -2.37 -18.22 -9.70
C PRO A 58 -2.75 -16.74 -9.83
N TYR A 59 -2.03 -16.01 -10.69
CA TYR A 59 -2.45 -14.65 -11.04
C TYR A 59 -3.80 -14.63 -11.74
N THR A 60 -4.54 -13.56 -11.54
CA THR A 60 -5.83 -13.31 -12.18
C THR A 60 -5.60 -12.68 -13.55
N ASN A 61 -6.12 -13.29 -14.62
CA ASN A 61 -6.06 -12.69 -15.96
C ASN A 61 -6.75 -11.32 -16.03
N ASP A 62 -6.21 -10.41 -16.84
CA ASP A 62 -6.92 -9.20 -17.23
C ASP A 62 -8.11 -9.59 -18.16
N PRO A 63 -9.35 -9.20 -17.84
CA PRO A 63 -10.52 -9.59 -18.62
C PRO A 63 -10.61 -8.89 -19.99
N THR A 64 -9.79 -7.87 -20.24
CA THR A 64 -9.82 -7.03 -21.44
C THR A 64 -8.58 -7.18 -22.32
N ASP A 65 -7.46 -7.59 -21.74
CA ASP A 65 -6.17 -7.79 -22.42
C ASP A 65 -5.67 -9.24 -22.23
N PRO A 66 -5.67 -10.07 -23.28
CA PRO A 66 -5.24 -11.46 -23.18
C PRO A 66 -3.74 -11.62 -22.90
N THR A 67 -2.95 -10.55 -22.95
CA THR A 67 -1.50 -10.57 -22.70
C THR A 67 -1.12 -10.22 -21.25
N LYS A 68 -2.12 -9.91 -20.41
CA LYS A 68 -1.91 -9.33 -19.07
C LYS A 68 -2.64 -10.08 -17.96
N VAL A 69 -2.23 -9.75 -16.75
CA VAL A 69 -2.84 -10.13 -15.48
C VAL A 69 -3.14 -8.87 -14.66
N VAL A 70 -4.02 -8.98 -13.68
CA VAL A 70 -4.45 -7.87 -12.82
C VAL A 70 -3.29 -7.45 -11.89
N PRO A 71 -3.03 -6.15 -11.68
CA PRO A 71 -2.03 -5.69 -10.73
C PRO A 71 -2.55 -5.69 -9.27
N ASN A 72 -1.63 -5.57 -8.31
CA ASN A 72 -1.91 -5.46 -6.87
C ASN A 72 -2.75 -6.62 -6.31
N GLU A 73 -2.45 -7.84 -6.75
CA GLU A 73 -3.13 -9.02 -6.25
C GLU A 73 -2.78 -9.26 -4.78
N PRO A 74 -3.76 -9.57 -3.92
CA PRO A 74 -3.50 -9.82 -2.51
C PRO A 74 -2.70 -11.12 -2.34
N VAL A 75 -1.77 -11.11 -1.40
CA VAL A 75 -1.04 -12.32 -1.02
C VAL A 75 -1.92 -13.23 -0.13
N PRO A 76 -1.78 -14.56 -0.19
CA PRO A 76 -2.58 -15.46 0.64
C PRO A 76 -2.29 -15.25 2.13
N SER A 77 -3.30 -15.46 2.98
CA SER A 77 -3.09 -15.47 4.44
C SER A 77 -2.51 -16.80 4.88
N VAL A 78 -1.41 -16.77 5.65
CA VAL A 78 -0.77 -17.94 6.23
C VAL A 78 -0.91 -17.88 7.76
N PRO A 79 -1.55 -18.86 8.41
CA PRO A 79 -1.77 -18.82 9.85
C PRO A 79 -0.47 -18.63 10.66
N GLY A 80 -0.47 -17.65 11.56
CA GLY A 80 0.67 -17.38 12.44
C GLY A 80 1.89 -16.75 11.77
N MET A 81 1.79 -16.35 10.49
CA MET A 81 2.89 -15.70 9.77
C MET A 81 2.44 -14.39 9.12
N THR A 82 3.38 -13.48 8.93
CA THR A 82 3.18 -12.17 8.30
C THR A 82 3.93 -12.14 6.97
N PRO A 83 3.30 -11.77 5.85
CA PRO A 83 3.99 -11.62 4.57
C PRO A 83 4.87 -10.36 4.58
N SER A 84 5.96 -10.39 3.82
CA SER A 84 6.84 -9.22 3.64
C SER A 84 6.18 -8.08 2.87
N VAL A 85 5.18 -8.39 2.03
CA VAL A 85 4.40 -7.41 1.26
C VAL A 85 2.92 -7.84 1.25
N PRO A 86 1.96 -6.91 1.30
CA PRO A 86 0.54 -7.24 1.33
C PRO A 86 -0.04 -7.58 -0.06
N THR A 87 0.59 -7.10 -1.13
CA THR A 87 0.14 -7.30 -2.51
C THR A 87 1.32 -7.50 -3.46
N VAL A 88 1.06 -8.10 -4.61
CA VAL A 88 2.03 -8.32 -5.69
C VAL A 88 1.50 -7.70 -6.98
N THR A 89 2.36 -6.97 -7.69
CA THR A 89 2.14 -6.59 -9.09
C THR A 89 3.19 -7.31 -9.94
N PRO A 90 2.84 -8.36 -10.68
CA PRO A 90 3.81 -9.14 -11.43
C PRO A 90 4.37 -8.34 -12.61
N THR A 91 5.70 -8.34 -12.76
CA THR A 91 6.39 -7.79 -13.94
C THR A 91 6.29 -8.73 -15.14
N HIS A 92 6.16 -10.04 -14.87
CA HIS A 92 6.00 -11.08 -15.87
C HIS A 92 4.77 -11.95 -15.52
N PRO A 93 3.74 -12.00 -16.37
CA PRO A 93 2.49 -12.72 -16.07
C PRO A 93 2.63 -14.24 -16.02
N THR A 94 3.73 -14.79 -16.55
CA THR A 94 3.98 -16.23 -16.68
C THR A 94 5.03 -16.75 -15.69
N VAL A 95 5.52 -15.89 -14.79
CA VAL A 95 6.59 -16.23 -13.84
C VAL A 95 6.07 -16.15 -12.42
N ASP A 96 6.36 -17.16 -11.63
CA ASP A 96 5.99 -17.21 -10.22
C ASP A 96 6.69 -16.10 -9.43
N THR A 97 5.96 -15.44 -8.52
CA THR A 97 6.54 -14.48 -7.56
C THR A 97 6.60 -15.13 -6.19
N PRO A 98 7.80 -15.35 -5.62
CA PRO A 98 7.94 -15.76 -4.24
C PRO A 98 7.62 -14.60 -3.30
N VAL A 99 6.79 -14.85 -2.29
CA VAL A 99 6.51 -13.91 -1.20
C VAL A 99 6.98 -14.52 0.10
N VAL A 100 7.93 -13.84 0.76
CA VAL A 100 8.49 -14.29 2.04
C VAL A 100 7.49 -14.06 3.18
N TYR A 101 7.29 -15.06 4.02
CA TYR A 101 6.53 -14.97 5.26
C TYR A 101 7.46 -15.19 6.46
N THR A 102 7.24 -14.42 7.53
CA THR A 102 7.96 -14.54 8.79
C THR A 102 7.01 -14.80 9.95
N THR A 103 7.45 -15.59 10.93
CA THR A 103 6.76 -15.69 12.22
C THR A 103 7.04 -14.45 13.06
N PRO A 104 6.11 -14.00 13.91
CA PRO A 104 6.42 -12.96 14.88
C PRO A 104 7.58 -13.41 15.77
N THR A 105 8.58 -12.55 15.94
CA THR A 105 9.65 -12.81 16.91
C THR A 105 9.02 -12.82 18.30
N PRO A 106 9.20 -13.89 19.11
CA PRO A 106 8.78 -13.84 20.49
C PRO A 106 9.54 -12.70 21.17
N VAL A 107 8.80 -11.75 21.74
CA VAL A 107 9.39 -10.79 22.66
C VAL A 107 9.80 -11.56 23.91
N THR A 108 11.10 -11.77 24.11
CA THR A 108 11.60 -12.20 25.41
C THR A 108 11.22 -11.09 26.39
N PRO A 109 10.48 -11.36 27.48
CA PRO A 109 10.26 -10.36 28.51
C PRO A 109 11.63 -9.89 29.01
N GLU A 110 11.91 -8.60 28.91
CA GLU A 110 13.05 -7.99 29.59
C GLU A 110 12.95 -8.41 31.07
N THR A 111 13.99 -9.03 31.60
CA THR A 111 14.05 -9.36 33.04
C THR A 111 13.91 -8.02 33.78
N PRO A 112 13.01 -7.88 34.77
CA PRO A 112 12.89 -6.62 35.49
C PRO A 112 14.25 -6.25 36.06
N VAL A 113 14.79 -5.11 35.61
CA VAL A 113 15.93 -4.50 36.30
C VAL A 113 15.45 -4.11 37.69
N THR A 114 15.99 -4.76 38.72
CA THR A 114 15.84 -4.30 40.10
C THR A 114 16.31 -2.84 40.16
N PRO A 115 15.51 -1.89 40.68
CA PRO A 115 15.98 -0.52 40.85
C PRO A 115 17.19 -0.56 41.78
N GLN A 116 18.35 -0.19 41.25
CA GLN A 116 19.51 0.13 42.06
C GLN A 116 19.18 1.42 42.81
N PRO A 117 19.29 1.48 44.15
CA PRO A 117 19.08 2.72 44.89
C PRO A 117 20.00 3.80 44.32
N ASP A 118 19.43 4.95 43.95
CA ASP A 118 20.22 6.12 43.57
C ASP A 118 21.12 6.51 44.75
N GLU A 119 22.43 6.51 44.52
CA GLU A 119 23.40 7.07 45.45
C GLU A 119 23.16 8.60 45.53
N PRO A 120 22.99 9.19 46.73
CA PRO A 120 22.69 10.60 46.84
C PRO A 120 23.80 11.46 46.24
N ALA A 121 23.45 12.32 45.28
CA ALA A 121 24.38 13.30 44.75
C ALA A 121 24.83 14.26 45.86
N THR A 122 26.14 14.33 46.12
CA THR A 122 26.76 15.35 46.97
C THR A 122 26.49 16.76 46.40
N PRO A 123 26.06 17.74 47.20
CA PRO A 123 25.77 19.09 46.73
C PRO A 123 27.00 19.75 46.09
N GLN A 124 26.90 20.17 44.82
CA GLN A 124 27.89 21.06 44.22
C GLN A 124 27.61 22.50 44.65
N ALA A 125 28.68 23.22 45.02
CA ALA A 125 28.64 24.62 45.42
C ALA A 125 28.26 25.54 44.24
N PRO A 126 27.57 26.67 44.47
CA PRO A 126 27.13 27.57 43.39
C PRO A 126 28.32 28.25 42.69
N ALA A 127 28.34 28.21 41.36
CA ALA A 127 29.28 28.97 40.55
C ALA A 127 28.86 30.45 40.46
N THR A 128 29.83 31.34 40.68
CA THR A 128 29.71 32.81 40.58
C THR A 128 29.56 33.29 39.13
N PRO A 129 28.86 34.41 38.84
CA PRO A 129 28.62 34.88 37.48
C PRO A 129 29.83 35.60 36.89
N GLN A 130 30.22 35.27 35.66
CA GLN A 130 31.22 36.01 34.88
C GLN A 130 30.54 36.87 33.80
N ALA A 131 30.89 38.15 33.77
CA ALA A 131 30.33 39.20 32.93
C ALA A 131 30.82 39.14 31.46
N GLU A 132 29.96 39.62 30.55
CA GLU A 132 30.19 39.76 29.11
C GLU A 132 31.16 40.89 28.76
N THR A 133 31.81 40.82 27.59
CA THR A 133 32.18 42.01 26.80
C THR A 133 32.25 41.67 25.28
N PRO A 134 31.72 42.53 24.37
CA PRO A 134 31.48 42.23 22.95
C PRO A 134 32.41 42.97 21.96
N ALA A 135 32.40 42.59 20.66
CA ALA A 135 32.58 43.45 19.45
C ALA A 135 32.93 42.60 18.19
N PRO A 136 32.82 43.12 16.95
CA PRO A 136 31.88 44.10 16.37
C PRO A 136 31.27 43.67 15.00
N VAL A 137 30.23 44.38 14.56
CA VAL A 137 29.62 44.32 13.21
C VAL A 137 29.80 45.68 12.51
N LYS A 138 30.12 45.68 11.20
CA LYS A 138 29.93 46.81 10.27
C LYS A 138 29.28 46.29 8.97
N THR A 139 28.00 46.61 8.69
CA THR A 139 27.45 47.63 7.73
C THR A 139 27.73 47.29 6.25
N GLU A 140 26.83 47.37 5.25
CA GLU A 140 25.63 48.20 5.07
C GLU A 140 24.77 47.77 3.83
N SER A 141 23.44 47.87 3.99
CA SER A 141 22.31 48.21 3.06
C SER A 141 22.07 47.55 1.69
N ALA A 142 20.89 46.91 1.52
CA ALA A 142 19.70 47.48 0.83
C ALA A 142 18.52 46.47 0.78
N ALA A 143 17.30 46.92 1.11
CA ALA A 143 16.03 46.19 1.09
C ALA A 143 15.25 46.41 -0.25
N PRO A 144 14.04 45.83 -0.51
CA PRO A 144 13.19 44.96 0.32
C PRO A 144 12.48 43.76 -0.40
N ALA A 145 12.19 42.65 0.30
CA ALA A 145 11.12 41.71 -0.10
C ALA A 145 10.60 40.81 1.04
N LYS A 146 9.37 41.11 1.50
CA LYS A 146 8.28 40.27 2.03
C LYS A 146 8.62 38.97 2.82
N GLN A 147 8.30 39.01 4.11
CA GLN A 147 8.32 37.91 5.08
C GLN A 147 7.14 36.93 4.91
N LYS A 148 7.40 35.61 5.09
CA LYS A 148 6.70 34.78 6.08
C LYS A 148 7.53 33.54 6.42
N ALA A 149 7.64 33.30 7.73
CA ALA A 149 8.68 32.52 8.38
C ALA A 149 8.56 31.00 8.23
N LYS A 150 9.73 30.39 7.99
CA LYS A 150 10.06 28.98 8.22
C LYS A 150 10.10 28.73 9.74
N LYS A 151 9.20 27.89 10.28
CA LYS A 151 9.33 27.37 11.66
C LYS A 151 10.36 26.23 11.69
N LEU A 152 11.24 26.27 12.70
CA LEU A 152 12.18 25.21 13.10
C LEU A 152 11.42 23.97 13.63
N PRO A 153 12.06 22.78 13.63
CA PRO A 153 11.44 21.54 14.10
C PRO A 153 11.24 21.55 15.63
N GLN A 154 10.07 21.10 16.08
CA GLN A 154 9.86 20.75 17.47
C GLN A 154 10.08 19.25 17.66
N THR A 155 11.08 18.90 18.47
CA THR A 155 11.25 17.59 19.07
C THR A 155 10.52 17.57 20.41
N GLY A 156 9.55 16.67 20.59
CA GLY A 156 8.86 16.48 21.86
C GLY A 156 7.62 15.58 21.79
N ASN A 157 7.83 14.29 22.10
CA ASN A 157 6.93 13.34 22.78
C ASN A 157 5.87 14.04 23.71
N GLU A 158 4.58 13.71 23.88
CA GLU A 158 3.67 12.60 23.49
C GLU A 158 2.20 13.04 23.52
N ASN A 159 1.36 12.37 22.72
CA ASN A 159 0.03 11.79 23.00
C ASN A 159 -0.96 12.49 23.97
N ASN A 160 -1.94 13.20 23.40
CA ASN A 160 -3.36 12.83 23.36
C ASN A 160 -4.21 14.04 22.90
N SER A 161 -4.62 14.07 21.63
CA SER A 161 -5.66 14.99 21.16
C SER A 161 -6.66 14.24 20.29
N ALA A 162 -7.73 13.79 20.94
CA ALA A 162 -8.97 13.46 20.27
C ALA A 162 -9.61 14.79 19.80
N ALA A 163 -9.33 15.18 18.55
CA ALA A 163 -10.07 16.24 17.88
C ALA A 163 -11.26 15.61 17.13
N ALA A 164 -12.35 15.38 17.85
CA ALA A 164 -13.65 15.04 17.28
C ALA A 164 -14.34 16.34 16.80
N LEU A 165 -14.36 16.56 15.49
CA LEU A 165 -15.19 17.56 14.80
C LEU A 165 -16.24 16.74 14.02
N GLY A 166 -17.52 16.66 14.44
CA GLY A 166 -18.61 17.62 14.15
C GLY A 166 -18.94 17.61 12.65
N LEU A 167 -20.14 17.39 12.09
CA LEU A 167 -21.55 17.55 12.48
C LEU A 167 -22.41 16.79 11.43
N ALA A 168 -23.54 16.17 11.81
CA ALA A 168 -24.78 16.16 11.01
C ALA A 168 -25.91 15.39 11.73
N ALA A 169 -26.78 16.11 12.44
CA ALA A 169 -28.11 15.62 12.81
C ALA A 169 -29.14 16.55 12.15
N LEU A 170 -29.81 16.08 11.09
CA LEU A 170 -31.01 16.69 10.57
C LEU A 170 -32.18 15.77 10.90
N GLY A 171 -32.89 16.12 11.97
CA GLY A 171 -34.14 15.50 12.37
C GLY A 171 -35.36 16.32 11.96
N LEU A 172 -36.38 15.58 11.51
CA LEU A 172 -37.82 15.76 11.73
C LEU A 172 -38.55 16.91 11.01
N THR A 173 -39.52 16.56 10.15
CA THR A 173 -40.96 16.85 10.34
C THR A 173 -41.79 16.43 9.11
N GLY A 174 -42.95 15.79 9.32
CA GLY A 174 -43.98 15.62 8.28
C GLY A 174 -44.90 14.42 8.44
N LEU A 175 -45.99 14.59 9.20
CA LEU A 175 -47.08 13.66 9.46
C LEU A 175 -48.06 13.45 8.26
N LEU A 176 -48.68 12.25 8.24
CA LEU A 176 -50.05 11.88 7.78
C LEU A 176 -50.53 12.20 6.35
N ALA A 177 -51.00 11.16 5.63
CA ALA A 177 -52.43 11.03 5.29
C ALA A 177 -52.77 9.66 4.68
N ALA A 178 -53.89 9.09 5.13
CA ALA A 178 -54.52 7.88 4.63
C ALA A 178 -55.18 8.07 3.25
N GLY A 179 -55.27 7.00 2.45
CA GLY A 179 -56.00 7.03 1.18
C GLY A 179 -56.24 5.65 0.60
N LYS A 180 -57.37 5.05 0.96
CA LYS A 180 -57.91 3.79 0.42
C LYS A 180 -58.49 4.00 -0.98
N LYS A 181 -58.12 3.17 -1.97
CA LYS A 181 -59.04 2.86 -3.09
C LYS A 181 -58.76 1.49 -3.71
N ARG A 182 -59.74 0.59 -3.57
CA ARG A 182 -59.94 -0.59 -4.41
C ARG A 182 -60.59 -0.17 -5.74
N ARG A 183 -60.28 -0.87 -6.83
CA ARG A 183 -61.13 -1.28 -7.99
C ARG A 183 -60.20 -2.05 -8.96
N LYS A 184 -60.37 -3.38 -9.09
CA LYS A 184 -61.16 -4.13 -10.11
C LYS A 184 -60.50 -4.07 -11.50
N GLU A 185 -59.99 -5.21 -11.99
CA GLU A 185 -60.52 -6.01 -13.14
C GLU A 185 -60.09 -5.35 -14.47
N ASP A 186 -59.58 -6.00 -15.50
CA ASP A 186 -59.45 -7.39 -15.94
C ASP A 186 -58.14 -7.52 -16.77
#